data_AF-A0A6J0LLH3-F1
#
_entry.id   AF-A0A6J0LLH3-F1
#
_cell.length_a   1.000
_cell.length_b   1.000
_cell.length_c   1.000
_cell.angle_alpha   90.00
_cell.angle_beta   90.00
_cell.angle_gamma   90.00
#
_symmetry.space_group_name_H-M   'P 1'
#
loop_
_entity.id
_entity.type
_entity.pdbx_description
1 polymer ?
#
loop_
_entity_poly.entity_id
_entity_poly.type
_entity_poly.pdbx_seq_one_letter_code
_entity_poly.pdbx_strand_id
1 'polypeptide(L)'
;MIKPEKGRIEKWVLRRAFDDEERPYLPKHILYRQKEQFSDVVGYSWIDGLKAHAAENVNDKMMSNAAYIFPHNTPLTKEAYYYRMIFERFFPQAIGVHLSAYYSSKVALPLPPHKAIDDMPMMMGQEVVIQT
;
A
#
# COMPACT_ATOMS: atom_id res chain seq x y z
N MET A 1 -1.40 13.79 -19.04
CA MET A 1 -1.24 15.04 -18.27
C MET A 1 -2.59 15.73 -18.21
N ILE A 2 -3.08 16.10 -17.02
CA ILE A 2 -4.33 16.86 -16.85
C ILE A 2 -4.10 18.25 -17.46
N LYS A 3 -5.07 18.74 -18.24
CA LYS A 3 -5.03 20.03 -18.92
C LYS A 3 -5.99 20.98 -18.20
N PRO A 4 -5.53 21.79 -17.23
CA PRO A 4 -6.38 22.64 -16.40
C PRO A 4 -7.20 23.62 -17.24
N GLU A 5 -6.65 24.08 -18.37
CA GLU A 5 -7.29 25.00 -19.31
C GLU A 5 -8.57 24.44 -19.95
N LYS A 6 -8.79 23.13 -19.86
CA LYS A 6 -9.99 22.46 -20.39
C LYS A 6 -11.05 22.17 -19.33
N GLY A 7 -10.87 22.63 -18.08
CA GLY A 7 -11.79 22.37 -16.97
C GLY A 7 -11.93 20.88 -16.61
N ARG A 8 -10.93 20.06 -16.96
CA ARG A 8 -10.98 18.60 -16.75
C ARG A 8 -10.40 18.23 -15.38
N ILE A 9 -11.17 17.52 -14.59
CA ILE A 9 -10.74 16.97 -13.29
C ILE A 9 -10.02 15.62 -13.44
N GLU A 10 -9.44 15.09 -12.37
CA GLU A 10 -8.79 13.78 -12.39
C GLU A 10 -9.78 12.69 -12.80
N LYS A 11 -9.28 11.70 -13.56
CA LYS A 11 -10.09 10.60 -14.11
C LYS A 11 -11.25 11.06 -15.00
N TRP A 12 -11.16 12.24 -15.62
CA TRP A 12 -12.23 12.82 -16.45
C TRP A 12 -12.83 11.86 -17.49
N VAL A 13 -12.01 11.09 -18.21
CA VAL A 13 -12.50 10.15 -19.25
C VAL A 13 -13.40 9.08 -18.63
N LEU A 14 -13.00 8.53 -17.48
CA LEU A 14 -13.82 7.57 -16.74
C LEU A 14 -15.12 8.22 -16.28
N ARG A 15 -15.06 9.40 -15.67
CA ARG A 15 -16.25 10.11 -15.18
C ARG A 15 -17.23 10.41 -16.30
N ARG A 16 -16.74 10.88 -17.45
CA ARG A 16 -17.58 11.19 -18.62
C ARG A 16 -18.20 9.96 -19.27
N ALA A 17 -17.54 8.81 -19.21
CA ALA A 17 -18.09 7.55 -19.74
C ALA A 17 -19.32 7.04 -18.97
N PHE A 18 -19.52 7.49 -17.72
CA PHE A 18 -20.66 7.14 -16.87
C PHE A 18 -21.63 8.32 -16.62
N ASP A 19 -21.44 9.44 -17.33
CA ASP A 19 -22.29 10.64 -17.22
C ASP A 19 -23.47 10.53 -18.20
N ASP A 20 -24.44 9.68 -17.83
CA ASP A 20 -25.69 9.49 -18.56
C ASP A 20 -26.79 10.41 -18.00
N GLU A 21 -27.40 11.24 -18.86
CA GLU A 21 -28.44 12.21 -18.45
C GLU A 21 -29.84 11.59 -18.36
N GLU A 22 -30.13 10.58 -19.17
CA GLU A 22 -31.43 9.92 -19.21
C GLU A 22 -31.53 8.81 -18.16
N ARG A 23 -30.42 8.10 -17.91
CA ARG A 23 -30.33 7.03 -16.93
C ARG A 23 -29.05 7.12 -16.10
N PRO A 24 -28.98 8.03 -15.12
CA PRO A 24 -27.76 8.27 -14.35
C PRO A 24 -27.29 7.04 -13.55
N TYR A 25 -26.02 6.65 -13.72
CA TYR A 25 -25.39 5.58 -12.92
C TYR A 25 -25.07 6.01 -11.49
N LEU A 26 -24.69 7.28 -11.33
CA LEU A 26 -24.34 7.90 -10.05
C LEU A 26 -24.87 9.34 -10.03
N PRO A 27 -25.23 9.89 -8.85
CA PRO A 27 -25.57 11.30 -8.73
C PRO A 27 -24.42 12.21 -9.22
N LYS A 28 -24.73 13.30 -9.94
CA LYS A 28 -23.70 14.20 -10.52
C LYS A 28 -22.69 14.72 -9.49
N HIS A 29 -23.12 15.00 -8.26
CA HIS A 29 -22.24 15.46 -7.18
C HIS A 29 -21.25 14.37 -6.70
N ILE A 30 -21.57 13.08 -6.88
CA ILE A 30 -20.65 11.96 -6.61
C ILE A 30 -19.73 11.73 -7.81
N LEU A 31 -20.29 11.72 -9.02
CA LEU A 31 -19.55 11.47 -10.26
C LEU A 31 -18.48 12.51 -10.53
N TYR A 32 -18.68 13.75 -10.07
CA TYR A 32 -17.72 14.85 -10.18
C TYR A 32 -17.13 15.29 -8.84
N ARG A 33 -17.29 14.47 -7.78
CA ARG A 33 -16.66 14.74 -6.49
C ARG A 33 -15.15 14.77 -6.63
N GLN A 34 -14.52 15.81 -6.09
CA GLN A 34 -13.08 15.93 -6.01
C GLN A 34 -12.52 14.80 -5.15
N LYS A 35 -11.34 14.30 -5.53
CA LYS A 35 -10.60 13.35 -4.69
C LYS A 35 -10.16 14.05 -3.40
N GLU A 36 -10.84 13.71 -2.31
CA GLU A 36 -10.36 13.99 -0.95
C GLU A 36 -9.20 13.04 -0.61
N GLN A 37 -8.20 13.53 0.12
CA GLN A 37 -7.10 12.69 0.58
C GLN A 37 -7.65 11.62 1.54
N PHE A 38 -7.11 10.40 1.50
CA PHE A 38 -7.66 9.29 2.31
C PHE A 38 -7.65 9.60 3.81
N SER A 39 -6.68 10.39 4.28
CA SER A 39 -6.60 10.91 5.65
C SER A 39 -7.86 11.68 6.06
N ASP A 40 -8.37 12.51 5.16
CA ASP A 40 -9.40 13.50 5.47
C ASP A 40 -10.79 12.84 5.49
N VAL A 41 -10.95 11.73 4.76
CA VAL A 41 -12.19 10.96 4.68
C VAL A 41 -12.30 9.92 5.81
N VAL A 42 -11.18 9.38 6.30
CA VAL A 42 -11.17 8.39 7.39
C VAL A 42 -11.22 9.07 8.76
N GLY A 43 -10.74 10.31 8.85
CA GLY A 43 -10.76 11.13 10.07
C GLY A 43 -9.38 11.21 10.72
N TYR A 44 -9.05 12.39 11.25
CA TYR A 44 -7.74 12.69 11.85
C TYR A 44 -7.40 11.77 13.04
N SER A 45 -8.42 11.35 13.81
CA SER A 45 -8.24 10.48 14.98
C SER A 45 -7.62 9.11 14.64
N TRP A 46 -7.85 8.59 13.43
CA TRP A 46 -7.30 7.30 13.01
C TRP A 46 -5.77 7.36 12.84
N ILE A 47 -5.28 8.41 12.16
CA ILE A 47 -3.84 8.59 11.92
C ILE A 47 -3.13 8.90 13.23
N ASP A 48 -3.72 9.75 14.07
CA ASP A 48 -3.12 10.11 15.35
C ASP A 48 -3.10 8.90 16.30
N GLY A 49 -4.15 8.07 16.28
CA GLY A 49 -4.19 6.80 17.01
C GLY A 49 -3.08 5.84 16.59
N LEU A 50 -2.84 5.69 15.28
CA LEU A 50 -1.75 4.85 14.76
C LEU A 50 -0.37 5.36 15.20
N LYS A 51 -0.14 6.68 15.15
CA LYS A 51 1.12 7.28 15.60
C LYS A 51 1.32 7.11 17.10
N ALA A 52 0.27 7.30 17.91
CA ALA A 52 0.32 7.11 19.36
C ALA A 52 0.65 5.65 19.71
N HIS A 53 -0.05 4.70 19.11
CA HIS A 53 0.21 3.27 19.30
C HIS A 53 1.64 2.88 18.90
N ALA A 54 2.13 3.39 17.76
CA ALA A 54 3.51 3.16 17.36
C ALA A 54 4.52 3.78 18.33
N ALA A 55 4.23 4.95 18.91
CA ALA A 55 5.09 5.62 19.88
C ALA A 55 5.19 4.86 21.22
N GLU A 56 4.14 4.14 21.62
CA GLU A 56 4.15 3.26 22.79
C GLU A 56 4.99 2.00 22.57
N ASN A 57 5.05 1.51 21.32
CA ASN A 57 5.74 0.26 20.98
C ASN A 57 7.19 0.45 20.49
N VAL A 58 7.55 1.65 20.03
CA VAL A 58 8.89 1.96 19.50
C VAL A 58 9.49 3.14 20.25
N ASN A 59 10.54 2.88 21.03
CA ASN A 59 11.26 3.90 21.78
C ASN A 59 12.40 4.54 20.96
N ASP A 60 12.96 5.64 21.45
CA ASP A 60 14.01 6.40 20.74
C ASP A 60 15.32 5.62 20.60
N LYS A 61 15.61 4.70 21.53
CA LYS A 61 16.78 3.81 21.46
C LYS A 61 16.64 2.78 20.32
N MET A 62 15.43 2.31 20.05
CA MET A 62 15.16 1.45 18.89
C MET A 62 15.36 2.24 17.59
N MET A 63 14.87 3.49 17.54
CA MET A 63 15.06 4.36 16.39
C MET A 63 16.52 4.70 16.13
N SER A 64 17.33 4.95 17.16
CA SER A 64 18.76 5.23 16.99
C SER A 64 19.54 4.03 16.44
N ASN A 65 19.07 2.81 16.71
CA ASN A 65 19.66 1.57 16.18
C ASN A 65 19.02 1.10 14.86
N ALA A 66 18.05 1.84 14.31
CA ALA A 66 17.27 1.40 13.16
C ALA A 66 18.11 1.11 11.93
N ALA A 67 19.15 1.92 11.65
CA ALA A 67 20.03 1.74 10.50
C ALA A 67 20.86 0.44 10.58
N TYR A 68 21.17 -0.03 11.79
CA TYR A 68 21.90 -1.27 12.01
C TYR A 68 20.98 -2.49 11.89
N ILE A 69 19.77 -2.41 12.43
CA ILE A 69 18.78 -3.49 12.40
C ILE A 69 18.15 -3.63 11.01
N PHE A 70 17.86 -2.51 10.36
CA PHE A 70 17.21 -2.42 9.05
C PHE A 70 18.09 -1.63 8.08
N PRO A 71 19.20 -2.21 7.58
CA PRO A 71 20.13 -1.52 6.68
C PRO A 71 19.50 -1.17 5.32
N HIS A 72 18.50 -1.96 4.88
CA HIS A 72 17.72 -1.67 3.68
C HIS A 72 16.39 -1.02 4.03
N ASN A 73 16.08 0.11 3.38
CA ASN A 73 14.89 0.93 3.65
C ASN A 73 14.71 1.18 5.14
N THR A 74 15.74 1.76 5.78
CA THR A 74 15.72 2.09 7.20
C THR A 74 14.49 2.94 7.53
N PRO A 75 13.66 2.55 8.49
CA PRO A 75 12.48 3.32 8.87
C PRO A 75 12.90 4.68 9.45
N LEU A 76 12.29 5.75 8.93
CA LEU A 76 12.57 7.13 9.34
C LEU A 76 11.65 7.61 10.46
N THR A 77 10.57 6.88 10.75
CA THR A 77 9.58 7.21 11.78
C THR A 77 9.29 5.98 12.64
N LYS A 78 8.81 6.21 13.87
CA LYS A 78 8.39 5.14 14.79
C LYS A 78 7.27 4.28 14.21
N GLU A 79 6.35 4.90 13.49
CA GLU A 79 5.27 4.22 12.76
C GLU A 79 5.83 3.27 11.69
N ALA A 80 6.75 3.76 10.84
CA ALA A 80 7.39 2.91 9.83
C ALA A 80 8.21 1.78 10.47
N TYR A 81 8.87 2.05 11.60
CA TYR A 81 9.60 1.03 12.36
C TYR A 81 8.65 -0.04 12.88
N TYR A 82 7.51 0.35 13.44
CA TYR A 82 6.49 -0.55 13.95
C TYR A 82 5.95 -1.46 12.84
N TYR A 83 5.61 -0.91 11.66
CA TYR A 83 5.22 -1.72 10.51
C TYR A 83 6.33 -2.65 10.05
N ARG A 84 7.58 -2.19 10.07
CA ARG A 84 8.73 -3.03 9.70
C ARG A 84 8.90 -4.20 10.65
N MET A 85 8.75 -3.99 11.96
CA MET A 85 8.78 -5.09 12.95
C MET A 85 7.69 -6.13 12.69
N ILE A 86 6.45 -5.69 12.40
CA ILE A 86 5.36 -6.60 12.08
C ILE A 86 5.67 -7.38 10.80
N PHE A 87 6.14 -6.69 9.76
CA PHE A 87 6.49 -7.31 8.49
C PHE A 87 7.54 -8.41 8.66
N GLU A 88 8.66 -8.12 9.34
CA GLU A 88 9.74 -9.08 9.56
C GLU A 88 9.31 -10.28 10.41
N ARG A 89 8.33 -10.10 11.32
CA ARG A 89 7.74 -11.21 12.09
C ARG A 89 7.01 -12.22 11.19
N PHE A 90 6.32 -11.75 10.16
CA PHE A 90 5.58 -12.61 9.22
C PHE A 90 6.43 -13.09 8.05
N PHE A 91 7.43 -12.30 7.65
CA PHE A 91 8.32 -12.57 6.53
C PHE A 91 9.79 -12.55 6.98
N PRO A 92 10.24 -13.54 7.78
CA PRO A 92 11.60 -13.57 8.34
C PRO A 92 12.70 -13.86 7.31
N GLN A 93 12.32 -14.08 6.04
CA GLN A 93 13.23 -14.39 4.95
C GLN A 93 13.59 -13.11 4.18
N ALA A 94 14.80 -13.02 3.64
CA ALA A 94 15.34 -11.87 2.89
C ALA A 94 14.59 -11.50 1.59
N ILE A 95 13.35 -11.98 1.41
CA ILE A 95 12.41 -11.60 0.36
C ILE A 95 12.04 -10.10 0.47
N GLY A 96 12.15 -9.51 1.67
CA GLY A 96 11.96 -8.07 1.90
C GLY A 96 12.97 -7.15 1.20
N VAL A 97 14.11 -7.67 0.71
CA VAL A 97 15.09 -6.90 -0.06
C VAL A 97 14.64 -6.72 -1.52
N HIS A 98 13.75 -7.59 -2.04
CA HIS A 98 13.41 -7.61 -3.45
C HIS A 98 12.30 -6.62 -3.86
N LEU A 99 11.48 -6.17 -2.92
CA LEU A 99 10.37 -5.24 -3.21
C LEU A 99 10.83 -3.82 -3.56
N SER A 100 12.01 -3.37 -3.09
CA SER A 100 12.54 -2.03 -3.39
C SER A 100 13.58 -1.99 -4.51
N ALA A 101 14.29 -3.10 -4.76
CA ALA A 101 15.25 -3.18 -5.87
C ALA A 101 14.56 -3.00 -7.24
N TYR A 102 13.28 -3.36 -7.34
CA TYR A 102 12.48 -3.23 -8.57
C TYR A 102 12.07 -1.79 -8.91
N TYR A 103 11.98 -0.89 -7.93
CA TYR A 103 11.50 0.49 -8.15
C TYR A 103 12.60 1.55 -8.19
N SER A 104 13.80 1.24 -7.69
CA SER A 104 14.91 2.21 -7.66
C SER A 104 15.77 2.18 -8.93
N SER A 105 15.74 1.09 -9.70
CA SER A 105 16.47 0.98 -10.96
C SER A 105 15.57 1.37 -12.15
N LYS A 106 15.84 2.52 -12.78
CA LYS A 106 15.40 2.81 -14.15
C LYS A 106 16.16 1.93 -15.16
N VAL A 107 16.13 0.62 -14.96
CA VAL A 107 16.70 -0.37 -15.87
C VAL A 107 15.65 -1.44 -16.04
N ALA A 108 15.02 -1.47 -17.20
CA ALA A 108 14.18 -2.58 -17.61
C ALA A 108 15.05 -3.84 -17.65
N LEU A 109 15.00 -4.64 -16.59
CA LEU A 109 15.47 -6.01 -16.63
C LEU A 109 14.42 -6.85 -17.36
N PRO A 110 14.83 -7.76 -18.26
CA PRO A 110 13.90 -8.65 -18.93
C PRO A 110 13.21 -9.52 -17.86
N LEU A 111 11.88 -9.60 -17.96
CA LEU A 111 11.07 -10.48 -17.12
C LEU A 111 11.66 -11.90 -17.18
N PRO A 112 11.84 -12.59 -16.05
CA PRO A 112 12.23 -13.98 -16.08
C PRO A 112 11.17 -14.77 -16.85
N PRO A 113 11.57 -15.75 -17.68
CA PRO A 113 10.60 -16.60 -18.38
C PRO A 113 9.68 -17.23 -17.33
N HIS A 114 8.38 -17.14 -17.60
CA HIS A 114 7.32 -17.70 -16.79
C HIS A 114 7.67 -19.18 -16.51
N LYS A 115 8.14 -19.50 -15.31
CA LYS A 115 8.11 -20.90 -14.87
C LYS A 115 6.64 -21.26 -14.81
N ALA A 116 6.28 -22.35 -15.48
CA ALA A 116 4.92 -22.85 -15.50
C ALA A 116 4.43 -22.99 -14.05
N ILE A 117 3.16 -22.64 -13.83
CA ILE A 117 2.48 -22.75 -12.54
C ILE A 117 2.47 -24.22 -12.04
N ASP A 118 2.76 -25.16 -12.93
CA ASP A 118 2.76 -26.60 -12.70
C ASP A 118 3.94 -27.12 -11.85
N ASP A 119 5.01 -26.31 -11.64
CA ASP A 119 6.21 -26.73 -10.87
C ASP A 119 6.20 -26.25 -9.40
N MET A 120 5.12 -25.65 -8.91
CA MET A 120 5.00 -25.32 -7.49
C MET A 120 4.53 -26.54 -6.69
N PRO A 121 5.29 -27.01 -5.67
CA PRO A 121 4.82 -28.07 -4.80
C PRO A 121 3.54 -27.62 -4.09
N MET A 122 2.45 -28.35 -4.34
CA MET A 122 1.18 -28.25 -3.63
C MET A 122 1.42 -28.37 -2.12
N MET A 123 1.37 -27.26 -1.40
CA MET A 123 1.26 -27.28 0.05
C MET A 123 -0.12 -27.86 0.38
N MET A 124 -0.14 -29.15 0.73
CA MET A 124 -1.35 -29.85 1.14
C MET A 124 -2.02 -29.10 2.29
N GLY A 125 -3.32 -28.82 2.11
CA GLY A 125 -4.14 -28.07 3.06
C GLY A 125 -4.13 -28.70 4.44
N GLN A 126 -3.84 -27.89 5.45
CA GLN A 126 -4.29 -28.17 6.80
C GLN A 126 -5.76 -27.74 6.88
N GLU A 127 -6.65 -28.72 6.99
CA GLU A 127 -8.05 -28.50 7.34
C GLU A 127 -8.13 -27.77 8.69
N VAL A 128 -8.67 -26.56 8.68
CA VAL A 128 -9.08 -25.88 9.90
C VAL A 128 -10.44 -26.46 10.29
N VAL A 129 -10.41 -27.46 11.17
CA VAL A 129 -11.62 -27.96 11.84
C VAL A 129 -12.10 -26.87 12.79
N ILE A 130 -13.23 -26.24 12.45
CA ILE A 130 -13.94 -25.33 13.34
C ILE A 130 -14.89 -26.20 14.16
N GLN A 131 -14.52 -26.51 15.42
CA GLN A 131 -15.47 -27.08 16.37
C GLN A 131 -16.30 -25.94 16.97
N THR A 132 -17.61 -26.03 16.75
CA THR A 132 -18.68 -25.32 17.47
C THR A 132 -18.80 -25.79 18.91
#